data_AF-A0A636GAP2-F1
#
_entry.id   AF-A0A636GAP2-F1
#
_cell.length_a   1.000
_cell.length_b   1.000
_cell.length_c   1.000
_cell.angle_alpha   90.00
_cell.angle_beta   90.00
_cell.angle_gamma   90.00
#
_symmetry.space_group_name_H-M   'P 1'
#
loop_
_entity.id
_entity.type
_entity.pdbx_description
1 polymer ?
#
loop_
_entity_poly.entity_id
_entity_poly.type
_entity_poly.pdbx_seq_one_letter_code
_entity_poly.pdbx_strand_id
1 'polypeptide(L)'
;MNKTSTAFAATAQPFIFELSQLVGVRISDEWGEVRARAQYANGENQYLIHYQAADKCARSEWFSESVLEAVCDDNYPGCPVFAAVNLPEGATVS
;
A
#
# COMPACT_ATOMS: atom_id res chain seq x y z
N MET A 1 42.46 -11.18 -6.71
CA MET A 1 41.88 -10.35 -5.63
C MET A 1 40.39 -10.60 -5.64
N ASN A 2 39.90 -11.39 -4.71
CA ASN A 2 38.49 -11.79 -4.66
C ASN A 2 37.79 -10.73 -3.80
N LYS A 3 36.94 -9.92 -4.43
CA LYS A 3 36.21 -8.85 -3.77
C LYS A 3 35.15 -9.51 -2.89
N THR A 4 35.42 -9.66 -1.60
CA THR A 4 34.44 -10.16 -0.64
C THR A 4 33.29 -9.15 -0.61
N SER A 5 32.15 -9.54 -1.19
CA SER A 5 30.93 -8.74 -1.09
C SER A 5 30.56 -8.67 0.39
N THR A 6 30.57 -7.48 0.97
CA THR A 6 30.12 -7.25 2.35
C THR A 6 28.68 -7.73 2.47
N ALA A 7 28.44 -8.79 3.26
CA ALA A 7 27.10 -9.24 3.58
C ALA A 7 26.51 -8.29 4.64
N PHE A 8 25.50 -7.51 4.26
CA PHE A 8 24.71 -6.73 5.22
C PHE A 8 23.69 -7.66 5.89
N ALA A 9 23.42 -7.46 7.18
CA ALA A 9 22.55 -8.35 7.96
C ALA A 9 21.08 -8.34 7.49
N ALA A 10 20.62 -7.24 6.89
CA ALA A 10 19.26 -7.12 6.37
C ALA A 10 19.28 -7.19 4.84
N THR A 11 18.44 -8.07 4.28
CA THR A 11 18.26 -8.20 2.83
C THR A 11 17.06 -7.37 2.38
N ALA A 12 17.22 -6.62 1.29
CA ALA A 12 16.10 -5.88 0.70
C ALA A 12 15.01 -6.86 0.24
N GLN A 13 13.79 -6.65 0.70
CA GLN A 13 12.61 -7.44 0.35
C GLN A 13 11.85 -6.69 -0.75
N PRO A 14 11.33 -7.40 -1.77
CA PRO A 14 10.48 -6.78 -2.76
C PRO A 14 9.18 -6.28 -2.10
N PHE A 15 8.70 -5.11 -2.51
CA PHE A 15 7.39 -4.63 -2.12
C PHE A 15 6.31 -5.28 -2.99
N ILE A 16 5.28 -5.84 -2.39
CA ILE A 16 4.16 -6.46 -3.13
C ILE A 16 3.04 -5.47 -3.47
N PHE A 17 3.00 -4.31 -2.80
CA PHE A 17 2.10 -3.22 -3.14
C PHE A 17 2.84 -2.02 -3.75
N GLU A 18 2.18 -1.36 -4.69
CA GLU A 18 2.69 -0.22 -5.43
C GLU A 18 2.23 1.11 -4.82
N LEU A 19 2.95 2.19 -5.13
CA LEU A 19 2.49 3.54 -4.75
C LEU A 19 1.20 3.86 -5.51
N SER A 20 0.28 4.53 -4.82
CA SER A 20 -1.06 4.84 -5.30
C SER A 20 -1.95 3.61 -5.58
N GLN A 21 -1.52 2.39 -5.26
CA GLN A 21 -2.40 1.24 -5.27
C GLN A 21 -3.43 1.34 -4.14
N LEU A 22 -4.66 0.90 -4.40
CA LEU A 22 -5.69 0.74 -3.38
C LEU A 22 -5.55 -0.60 -2.66
N VAL A 23 -5.56 -0.54 -1.33
CA VAL A 23 -5.49 -1.71 -0.45
C VAL A 23 -6.57 -1.65 0.62
N GLY A 24 -7.10 -2.80 0.98
CA GLY A 24 -7.99 -3.00 2.12
C GLY A 24 -7.22 -3.40 3.38
N VAL A 25 -7.65 -2.90 4.53
CA VAL A 25 -7.21 -3.36 5.84
C VAL A 25 -8.09 -4.55 6.25
N ARG A 26 -7.49 -5.74 6.40
CA ARG A 26 -8.24 -7.01 6.53
C ARG A 26 -9.29 -7.06 7.64
N ILE A 27 -9.11 -6.28 8.71
CA ILE A 27 -9.93 -6.40 9.92
C ILE A 27 -11.06 -5.37 10.02
N SER A 28 -11.04 -4.29 9.21
CA SER A 28 -11.93 -3.14 9.41
C SER A 28 -12.82 -2.81 8.21
N ASP A 29 -12.75 -3.57 7.12
CA ASP A 29 -13.40 -3.26 5.83
C ASP A 29 -13.05 -1.86 5.28
N GLU A 30 -12.07 -1.17 5.88
CA GLU A 30 -11.56 0.12 5.44
C GLU A 30 -10.56 -0.11 4.31
N TRP A 31 -10.59 0.76 3.30
CA TRP A 31 -9.63 0.74 2.22
C TRP A 31 -9.05 2.14 2.00
N GLY A 32 -7.86 2.17 1.43
CA GLY A 32 -7.15 3.41 1.19
C GLY A 32 -6.02 3.26 0.20
N GLU A 33 -5.30 4.35 0.02
CA GLU A 33 -4.21 4.48 -0.94
C GLU A 33 -2.86 4.27 -0.26
N VAL A 34 -1.99 3.46 -0.87
CA VAL A 34 -0.58 3.37 -0.49
C VAL A 34 0.16 4.67 -0.84
N ARG A 35 0.52 5.46 0.17
CA ARG A 35 1.25 6.74 0.01
C ARG A 35 2.76 6.62 0.19
N ALA A 36 3.21 5.66 0.98
CA ALA A 36 4.63 5.40 1.18
C ALA A 36 4.89 3.92 1.44
N ARG A 37 6.14 3.52 1.20
CA ARG A 37 6.65 2.18 1.44
C ARG A 37 7.94 2.28 2.23
N ALA A 38 8.09 1.47 3.26
CA ALA A 38 9.26 1.45 4.11
C ALA A 38 9.70 0.02 4.38
N GLN A 39 11.00 -0.19 4.43
CA GLN A 39 11.60 -1.43 4.89
C GLN A 39 12.36 -1.16 6.20
N TYR A 40 12.19 -2.05 7.16
CA TYR A 40 12.92 -2.05 8.42
C TYR A 40 13.98 -3.16 8.42
N ALA A 41 15.06 -2.97 9.18
CA ALA A 41 16.15 -3.95 9.26
C ALA A 41 15.67 -5.32 9.75
N ASN A 42 14.67 -5.33 10.63
CA ASN A 42 14.04 -6.52 11.19
C ASN A 42 12.52 -6.39 11.04
N GLY A 43 11.92 -7.12 10.10
CA GLY A 43 10.46 -7.18 9.96
C GLY A 43 9.98 -7.18 8.51
N GLU A 44 8.66 -7.15 8.37
CA GLU A 44 7.96 -7.05 7.09
C GLU A 44 8.04 -5.63 6.53
N ASN A 45 7.84 -5.50 5.22
CA ASN A 45 7.60 -4.21 4.59
C ASN A 45 6.39 -3.52 5.26
N GLN A 46 6.51 -2.21 5.43
CA GLN A 46 5.45 -1.37 5.95
C GLN A 46 4.95 -0.42 4.86
N TYR A 47 3.66 -0.12 4.92
CA TYR A 47 2.97 0.74 3.96
C TYR A 47 2.20 1.81 4.72
N LEU A 48 2.41 3.08 4.33
CA LEU A 48 1.61 4.19 4.84
C LEU A 48 0.34 4.27 4.01
N ILE A 49 -0.80 3.97 4.62
CA ILE A 49 -2.09 3.98 3.94
C ILE A 49 -2.83 5.27 4.31
N HIS A 50 -3.30 6.01 3.30
CA HIS A 50 -4.24 7.11 3.48
C HIS A 50 -5.66 6.60 3.22
N TYR A 51 -6.50 6.59 4.24
CA TYR A 51 -7.83 5.97 4.20
C TYR A 51 -8.87 6.85 4.90
N GLN A 52 -10.14 6.63 4.56
CA GLN A 52 -11.25 7.17 5.34
C GLN A 52 -11.59 6.17 6.44
N ALA A 53 -11.42 6.57 7.69
CA ALA A 53 -11.77 5.73 8.81
C ALA A 53 -13.30 5.64 9.02
N ALA A 54 -13.75 4.71 9.88
CA ALA A 54 -15.17 4.49 10.19
C ALA A 54 -15.93 5.75 10.65
N ASP A 55 -15.24 6.69 11.30
CA ASP A 55 -15.77 8.00 11.73
C ASP A 55 -15.84 9.04 10.59
N LYS A 56 -15.60 8.63 9.34
CA LYS A 56 -15.56 9.45 8.13
C LYS A 56 -14.41 10.47 8.09
N CYS A 57 -13.45 10.39 9.00
CA CYS A 57 -12.25 11.22 8.96
C CYS A 57 -11.16 10.60 8.06
N ALA A 58 -10.45 11.44 7.32
CA ALA A 58 -9.24 11.03 6.61
C ALA A 58 -8.11 10.80 7.62
N ARG A 59 -7.46 9.64 7.55
CA ARG A 59 -6.30 9.26 8.37
C ARG A 59 -5.17 8.74 7.51
N SER A 60 -3.96 8.78 8.07
CA SER A 60 -2.78 8.16 7.48
C SER A 60 -2.06 7.34 8.55
N GLU A 61 -1.85 6.06 8.30
CA GLU A 61 -1.25 5.15 9.29
C GLU A 61 -0.40 4.07 8.62
N TRP A 62 0.61 3.59 9.35
CA TRP A 62 1.52 2.54 8.88
C TRP A 62 0.95 1.16 9.20
N PHE A 63 0.87 0.32 8.18
CA PHE A 63 0.43 -1.06 8.29
C PHE A 63 1.51 -2.02 7.79
N SER A 64 1.58 -3.20 8.41
CA SER A 64 2.45 -4.28 7.95
C SER A 64 1.89 -4.94 6.69
N GLU A 65 2.76 -5.44 5.82
CA GLU A 65 2.37 -6.12 4.57
C GLU A 65 1.31 -7.20 4.80
N SER A 66 1.47 -7.97 5.88
CA SER A 66 0.59 -9.09 6.23
C SER A 66 -0.82 -8.71 6.67
N VAL A 67 -1.15 -7.43 6.89
CA VAL A 67 -2.51 -7.01 7.29
C VAL A 67 -3.28 -6.31 6.17
N LEU A 68 -2.68 -6.23 4.98
CA LEU A 68 -3.25 -5.58 3.80
C LEU A 68 -3.65 -6.61 2.74
N GLU A 69 -4.62 -6.24 1.93
CA GLU A 69 -5.03 -6.96 0.73
C GLU A 69 -5.19 -5.99 -0.45
N ALA A 70 -4.81 -6.43 -1.65
CA ALA A 70 -5.00 -5.63 -2.85
C ALA A 70 -6.50 -5.49 -3.15
N VAL A 71 -6.96 -4.27 -3.39
CA VAL A 71 -8.27 -4.05 -3.99
C VAL A 71 -8.17 -4.38 -5.47
N CYS A 72 -9.04 -5.27 -5.96
CA CYS A 72 -9.10 -5.72 -7.34
C CYS A 72 -10.40 -5.25 -8.01
N ASP A 73 -10.36 -5.05 -9.33
CA ASP A 73 -11.57 -4.82 -10.13
C ASP A 73 -12.28 -6.16 -10.42
N ASP A 74 -13.56 -6.27 -10.05
CA ASP A 74 -14.37 -7.47 -10.30
C ASP A 74 -14.52 -7.79 -11.80
N ASN A 75 -14.43 -6.77 -12.67
CA ASN A 75 -14.51 -6.95 -14.13
C ASN A 75 -13.19 -7.47 -14.72
N TYR A 76 -12.07 -7.31 -13.99
CA TYR A 76 -10.73 -7.72 -14.39
C TYR A 76 -10.01 -8.41 -13.22
N PRO A 77 -10.39 -9.66 -12.90
CA PRO A 77 -9.89 -10.35 -11.72
C PRO A 77 -8.36 -10.48 -11.76
N GLY A 78 -7.72 -10.11 -10.64
CA GLY A 78 -6.26 -10.10 -10.51
C GLY A 78 -5.59 -8.79 -10.93
N CYS A 79 -6.33 -7.81 -11.45
CA CYS A 79 -5.80 -6.48 -11.71
C CYS A 79 -5.99 -5.57 -10.47
N PRO A 80 -4.91 -5.09 -9.83
CA PRO A 80 -5.01 -4.17 -8.72
C PRO A 80 -5.55 -2.81 -9.17
N VAL A 81 -6.37 -2.20 -8.32
CA VAL A 81 -6.93 -0.87 -8.55
C VAL A 81 -5.97 0.18 -8.01
N PHE A 82 -5.86 1.31 -8.71
CA PHE A 82 -5.05 2.45 -8.31
C PHE A 82 -5.92 3.68 -8.08
N ALA A 83 -5.51 4.55 -7.15
CA ALA A 83 -6.19 5.79 -6.85
C ALA A 83 -6.24 6.67 -8.10
N ALA A 84 -7.44 7.17 -8.41
CA ALA A 84 -7.64 8.03 -9.56
C ALA A 84 -6.92 9.37 -9.35
N VAL A 85 -6.03 9.73 -10.27
CA VAL A 85 -5.35 11.03 -10.27
C VAL A 85 -6.31 12.16 -10.68
N ASN A 86 -7.32 11.83 -11.48
CA ASN A 86 -8.34 12.76 -11.94
C ASN A 86 -9.72 12.33 -11.45
N LEU A 87 -10.58 13.31 -11.21
CA LEU A 87 -11.99 13.04 -11.02
C LEU A 87 -12.58 12.35 -12.25
N PRO A 88 -13.52 11.41 -12.06
CA PRO A 88 -14.28 10.87 -13.19
C PRO A 88 -15.01 12.00 -13.91
N GLU A 89 -15.23 11.81 -15.21
CA GLU A 89 -15.88 12.81 -16.05
C GLU A 89 -17.24 13.23 -15.47
N GLY A 90 -17.46 14.54 -15.33
CA GLY A 90 -18.69 15.11 -14.77
C GLY A 90 -18.73 15.24 -13.23
N ALA A 91 -17.73 14.76 -12.49
CA ALA A 91 -17.65 14.98 -11.05
C ALA A 91 -16.98 16.33 -10.71
N THR A 92 -17.51 17.02 -9.69
CA THR A 92 -16.94 18.26 -9.15
C THR A 92 -16.72 18.12 -7.64
N VAL A 93 -15.65 18.73 -7.13
CA VAL A 93 -15.48 18.93 -5.68
C VAL A 93 -16.34 20.13 -5.30
N SER A 94 -17.35 19.91 -4.46
CA SER A 94 -18.22 20.96 -3.91
C SER A 94 -17.66 21.55 -2.63
#